data_AF-A0A957R225-F1
#
_entry.id   AF-A0A957R225-F1
#
_cell.length_a   1.000
_cell.length_b   1.000
_cell.length_c   1.000
_cell.angle_alpha   90.00
_cell.angle_beta   90.00
_cell.angle_gamma   90.00
#
_symmetry.space_group_name_H-M   'P 1'
#
loop_
_entity.id
_entity.type
_entity.pdbx_description
1 polymer ?
#
loop_
_entity_poly.entity_id
_entity_poly.type
_entity_poly.pdbx_seq_one_letter_code
_entity_poly.pdbx_strand_id
1 'polypeptide(L)' 'MADRLVQPLDQFKERELEIIGLMAEGLSNREIADQLFITTETVRWYNKQIYSKLGTSRRTE' A
#
# COMPACT_ATOMS: atom_id res chain seq x y z
N MET A 1 6.48 26.75 -9.98
CA MET A 1 5.76 26.24 -8.79
C MET A 1 4.89 25.06 -9.20
N ALA A 2 5.53 23.99 -9.66
CA ALA A 2 4.88 22.72 -9.92
C ALA A 2 5.82 21.67 -9.33
N ASP A 3 5.19 20.68 -8.70
CA ASP A 3 5.77 19.36 -8.53
C ASP A 3 6.67 19.10 -7.32
N ARG A 4 6.21 19.52 -6.14
CA ARG A 4 6.65 18.93 -4.86
C ARG A 4 5.97 17.57 -4.57
N LEU A 5 5.36 16.94 -5.58
CA LEU A 5 4.60 15.69 -5.46
C LEU A 5 5.38 14.43 -5.89
N VAL A 6 6.58 14.58 -6.46
CA VAL A 6 7.31 13.44 -7.08
C VAL A 6 8.22 12.66 -6.12
N GLN A 7 8.35 13.04 -4.84
CA GLN A 7 9.26 12.32 -3.91
C GLN A 7 8.65 11.62 -2.68
N PRO A 8 7.50 10.93 -2.78
CA PRO A 8 7.09 9.91 -1.78
C PRO A 8 7.12 8.45 -2.29
N LEU A 9 7.53 8.17 -3.53
CA LEU A 9 7.48 6.79 -4.08
C LEU A 9 8.72 5.94 -3.76
N ASP A 10 9.90 6.56 -3.58
CA ASP A 10 11.17 5.84 -3.33
C ASP A 10 11.18 5.03 -2.03
N GLN A 11 10.29 5.34 -1.08
CA GLN A 11 10.16 4.59 0.16
C GLN A 11 9.35 3.29 -0.01
N PHE A 12 8.62 3.13 -1.11
CA PHE A 12 7.80 1.97 -1.41
C PHE A 12 8.48 1.07 -2.44
N LYS A 13 8.49 -0.23 -2.16
CA LYS A 13 8.93 -1.25 -3.11
C LYS A 13 7.87 -1.40 -4.21
N GLU A 14 8.26 -1.95 -5.35
CA GLU A 14 7.36 -2.18 -6.49
C GLU A 14 6.05 -2.86 -6.09
N ARG A 15 6.13 -3.92 -5.27
CA ARG A 15 4.93 -4.63 -4.78
C ARG A 15 4.05 -3.77 -3.88
N GLU A 16 4.63 -2.88 -3.09
CA GLU A 16 3.85 -1.98 -2.24
C GLU A 16 3.15 -0.90 -3.08
N LEU A 17 3.81 -0.39 -4.13
CA LEU A 17 3.23 0.55 -5.07
C LEU A 17 2.06 -0.07 -5.84
N GLU A 18 2.21 -1.31 -6.29
CA GLU A 18 1.15 -2.06 -6.97
C GLU A 18 -0.08 -2.22 -6.06
N ILE A 19 0.13 -2.62 -4.80
CA ILE A 19 -0.96 -2.73 -3.81
C ILE A 19 -1.59 -1.36 -3.52
N ILE A 20 -0.82 -0.27 -3.45
CA ILE A 20 -1.33 1.09 -3.30
C ILE A 20 -2.22 1.49 -4.48
N GLY A 21 -1.81 1.18 -5.71
CA GLY A 21 -2.61 1.42 -6.91
C GLY A 21 -3.96 0.72 -6.84
N LEU A 22 -3.96 -0.57 -6.54
CA LEU A 22 -5.19 -1.35 -6.43
C LEU A 22 -6.10 -0.88 -5.27
N MET A 23 -5.51 -0.48 -4.15
CA MET A 23 -6.28 0.16 -3.06
C MET A 23 -6.92 1.48 -3.50
N ALA A 24 -6.23 2.30 -4.30
CA ALA A 24 -6.77 3.55 -4.82
C ALA A 24 -7.92 3.36 -5.81
N GLU A 25 -7.96 2.21 -6.50
CA GLU A 25 -9.09 1.79 -7.33
C GLU A 25 -10.31 1.31 -6.50
N GLY A 26 -10.16 1.18 -5.18
CA GLY A 26 -11.24 0.76 -4.27
C GLY A 26 -11.36 -0.75 -4.10
N LEU A 27 -10.38 -1.52 -4.57
CA LEU A 27 -10.37 -2.99 -4.44
C LEU A 27 -10.22 -3.40 -2.98
N SER A 28 -10.97 -4.44 -2.59
CA SER A 28 -10.83 -5.09 -1.29
C SER A 28 -9.56 -5.92 -1.21
N ASN A 29 -9.08 -6.21 0.01
CA ASN A 29 -7.89 -7.06 0.21
C ASN A 29 -8.02 -8.45 -0.43
N ARG A 30 -9.26 -8.95 -0.61
CA ARG A 30 -9.50 -10.22 -1.29
C ARG A 30 -9.32 -10.08 -2.79
N GLU A 31 -9.89 -9.05 -3.40
CA GLU A 31 -9.74 -8.79 -4.84
C GLU A 31 -8.29 -8.49 -5.21
N ILE A 32 -7.58 -7.75 -4.37
CA ILE A 32 -6.13 -7.51 -4.51
C ILE A 32 -5.35 -8.84 -4.44
N ALA A 33 -5.72 -9.72 -3.50
CA ALA A 33 -5.07 -11.02 -3.35
C ALA A 33 -5.29 -11.89 -4.60
N ASP A 34 -6.52 -11.90 -5.12
CA ASP A 34 -6.90 -12.64 -6.32
C ASP A 34 -6.17 -12.11 -7.57
N GLN A 35 -6.06 -10.78 -7.73
CA GLN A 35 -5.34 -10.17 -8.86
C GLN A 35 -3.83 -10.38 -8.80
N LEU A 36 -3.23 -10.33 -7.61
CA LEU A 36 -1.79 -10.48 -7.42
C LEU A 36 -1.36 -11.93 -7.22
N PHE A 37 -2.29 -12.89 -7.26
CA PHE A 37 -2.06 -14.32 -7.03
C PHE A 37 -1.34 -14.60 -5.71
N ILE A 38 -1.73 -13.91 -4.65
CA ILE A 38 -1.20 -14.06 -3.28
C ILE A 38 -2.35 -14.31 -2.29
N THR A 39 -2.03 -14.57 -1.03
CA THR A 39 -3.06 -14.72 -0.01
C THR A 39 -3.54 -13.36 0.50
N THR A 40 -4.78 -13.30 0.98
CA THR A 40 -5.31 -12.11 1.66
C THR A 40 -4.46 -11.73 2.89
N GLU A 41 -3.84 -12.71 3.57
CA GLU A 41 -2.91 -12.44 4.67
C GLU A 41 -1.64 -11.75 4.21
N THR A 42 -1.09 -12.13 3.05
CA THR A 42 0.04 -11.44 2.44
C THR A 42 -0.32 -9.99 2.09
N VAL A 43 -1.52 -9.74 1.54
CA VAL A 43 -2.01 -8.36 1.30
C VAL A 43 -2.11 -7.58 2.61
N ARG A 44 -2.69 -8.17 3.67
CA ARG A 44 -2.76 -7.52 4.99
C ARG A 44 -1.38 -7.20 5.55
N TRP A 45 -0.39 -8.07 5.34
CA TRP A 45 0.98 -7.82 5.75
C TRP A 45 1.58 -6.63 5.00
N TYR A 46 1.42 -6.57 3.67
CA TYR A 46 1.85 -5.42 2.88
C TYR A 46 1.17 -4.14 3.33
N ASN A 47 -0.15 -4.16 3.57
CA ASN A 47 -0.88 -3.01 4.08
C ASN A 47 -0.28 -2.49 5.39
N LYS A 48 0.11 -3.38 6.32
CA LYS A 48 0.80 -2.96 7.56
C LYS A 48 2.12 -2.26 7.26
N GLN A 49 2.93 -2.76 6.34
CA GLN A 49 4.20 -2.12 5.94
C GLN A 49 3.94 -0.76 5.29
N ILE A 50 2.96 -0.69 4.39
CA ILE A 50 2.57 0.53 3.68
C ILE A 50 2.09 1.61 4.67
N TYR A 51 1.16 1.28 5.57
CA TYR A 51 0.67 2.22 6.59
C TYR A 51 1.77 2.64 7.56
N SER A 52 2.69 1.74 7.91
CA SER A 52 3.85 2.08 8.74
C SER A 52 4.78 3.08 8.04
N LYS A 53 4.96 2.95 6.73
CA LYS A 53 5.79 3.87 5.92
C LYS A 53 5.12 5.21 5.65
N LEU A 54 3.79 5.23 5.55
CA LEU A 54 3.00 6.45 5.42
C LEU A 54 2.93 7.26 6.73
N GLY A 55 3.60 6.82 7.80
CA GLY A 55 3.56 7.52 9.08
C GLY A 55 2.19 7.46 9.77
N THR A 56 1.27 6.63 9.26
CA THR A 56 0.05 6.24 9.96
C THR A 56 0.39 5.15 10.97
N SER A 57 1.35 5.44 11.84
CA SER A 57 1.45 4.81 13.14
C SER A 57 0.11 5.07 13.81
N ARG A 58 -0.71 4.03 13.92
CA ARG A 58 -1.84 4.03 14.84
C ARG A 58 -1.24 4.34 16.22
N ARG A 59 -1.29 5.61 16.60
CA ARG A 59 -1.18 6.03 17.99
C ARG A 59 -2.49 5.60 18.63
N THR A 60 -2.55 4.32 18.96
CA THR A 60 -3.51 3.77 19.91
C THR A 60 -2.65 3.29 21.07
N GLU A 61 -2.52 4.18 22.05
CA GLU A 61 -2.43 3.80 23.45
C GLU A 61 -3.58 2.86 23.83
#